data_AF-A0A7Z2SP38-F1
#
_entry.id   AF-A0A7Z2SP38-F1
#
_cell.length_a   1.000
_cell.length_b   1.000
_cell.length_c   1.000
_cell.angle_alpha   90.00
_cell.angle_beta   90.00
_cell.angle_gamma   90.00
#
_symmetry.space_group_name_H-M   'P 1'
#
loop_
_entity.id
_entity.type
_entity.pdbx_description
1 polymer ?
#
loop_
_entity_poly.entity_id
_entity_poly.type
_entity_poly.pdbx_seq_one_letter_code
_entity_poly.pdbx_strand_id
1 'polypeptide(L)'
;MPSITFVHPDGRAQRIEASDGESAIQAATRQDVSGILAECGGNAMCATCHVYVDEDALLDGAAAERRANSRLSCQIKFAADLDGLLLRLPDRQT
;
A
#
# COMPACT_ATOMS: atom_id res chain seq x y z
N MET A 1 10.00 -16.46 -2.15
CA MET A 1 9.42 -15.36 -2.94
C MET A 1 8.20 -14.84 -2.19
N PRO A 2 8.13 -13.55 -1.85
CA PRO A 2 6.91 -12.96 -1.30
C PRO A 2 5.75 -13.12 -2.29
N SER A 3 4.52 -13.12 -1.78
CA SER A 3 3.32 -13.17 -2.62
C SER A 3 2.34 -12.08 -2.21
N ILE A 4 1.66 -11.52 -3.20
CA ILE A 4 0.71 -10.41 -3.08
C ILE A 4 -0.64 -10.89 -3.62
N THR A 5 -1.74 -10.49 -2.98
CA THR A 5 -3.09 -10.81 -3.45
C THR A 5 -3.77 -9.55 -3.94
N PHE A 6 -4.21 -9.55 -5.20
CA PHE A 6 -5.05 -8.51 -5.78
C PHE A 6 -6.51 -8.95 -5.71
N VAL A 7 -7.37 -8.10 -5.18
CA VAL A 7 -8.82 -8.34 -5.12
C VAL A 7 -9.49 -7.46 -6.17
N HIS A 8 -10.18 -8.10 -7.11
CA HIS A 8 -10.91 -7.43 -8.18
C HIS A 8 -12.25 -6.88 -7.66
N PRO A 9 -12.89 -5.90 -8.35
CA PRO A 9 -14.17 -5.33 -7.91
C PRO A 9 -15.32 -6.33 -7.78
N ASP A 10 -15.24 -7.48 -8.47
CA ASP A 10 -16.20 -8.59 -8.38
C ASP A 10 -15.95 -9.52 -7.17
N GLY A 11 -14.93 -9.22 -6.35
CA GLY A 11 -14.50 -10.02 -5.20
C GLY A 11 -13.54 -11.16 -5.54
N ARG A 12 -13.20 -11.39 -6.82
CA ARG A 12 -12.23 -12.41 -7.21
C ARG A 12 -10.85 -12.02 -6.68
N ALA A 13 -10.18 -12.96 -6.01
CA ALA A 13 -8.81 -12.79 -5.54
C ALA A 13 -7.82 -13.46 -6.49
N GLN A 14 -6.75 -12.75 -6.86
CA GLN A 14 -5.65 -13.24 -7.66
C GLN A 14 -4.35 -13.11 -6.84
N ARG A 15 -3.83 -14.25 -6.38
CA ARG A 15 -2.54 -14.31 -5.68
C ARG A 15 -1.41 -14.47 -6.70
N ILE A 16 -0.40 -13.63 -6.62
CA ILE A 16 0.77 -13.66 -7.49
C ILE A 16 2.06 -13.68 -6.69
N GLU A 17 3.11 -14.25 -7.26
CA GLU A 17 4.46 -14.19 -6.70
C GLU A 17 5.18 -12.92 -7.15
N ALA A 18 5.88 -12.27 -6.22
CA ALA A 18 6.73 -11.12 -6.44
C ALA A 18 8.19 -11.47 -6.13
N SER A 19 9.11 -10.84 -6.84
CA SER A 19 10.54 -10.92 -6.56
C SER A 19 10.94 -9.88 -5.52
N ASP A 20 12.00 -10.14 -4.75
CA ASP A 20 12.52 -9.15 -3.81
C ASP A 20 12.96 -7.89 -4.57
N GLY A 21 12.51 -6.72 -4.10
CA GLY A 21 12.76 -5.44 -4.77
C GLY A 21 11.82 -5.12 -5.95
N GLU A 22 10.97 -6.05 -6.36
CA GLU A 22 9.91 -5.80 -7.36
C GLU A 22 8.78 -4.96 -6.74
N SER A 23 8.36 -3.90 -7.42
CA SER A 23 7.18 -3.14 -7.00
C SER A 23 5.89 -3.90 -7.29
N ALA A 24 4.82 -3.61 -6.54
CA ALA A 24 3.51 -4.23 -6.75
C ALA A 24 3.00 -4.04 -8.20
N ILE A 25 3.29 -2.89 -8.82
CA ILE A 25 2.92 -2.61 -10.22
C ILE A 25 3.71 -3.47 -11.21
N GLN A 26 5.01 -3.66 -11.01
CA GLN A 26 5.83 -4.54 -11.86
C GLN A 26 5.34 -5.99 -11.79
N ALA A 27 5.08 -6.49 -10.58
CA ALA A 27 4.54 -7.83 -10.37
C ALA A 27 3.15 -7.98 -11.02
N ALA A 28 2.28 -6.98 -10.88
CA ALA A 28 0.94 -6.97 -11.47
C ALA A 28 0.97 -7.01 -13.00
N THR A 29 1.77 -6.17 -13.65
CA THR A 29 1.90 -6.13 -15.11
C THR A 29 2.52 -7.42 -15.66
N ARG A 30 3.54 -7.97 -15.00
CA ARG A 30 4.19 -9.23 -15.42
C ARG A 30 3.27 -10.45 -15.38
N GLN A 31 2.27 -10.43 -14.50
CA GLN A 31 1.34 -11.54 -14.26
C GLN A 31 -0.08 -11.22 -14.78
N ASP A 32 -0.20 -10.21 -15.66
CA ASP A 32 -1.46 -9.78 -16.29
C ASP A 32 -2.63 -9.58 -15.31
N VAL A 33 -2.38 -8.90 -14.19
CA VAL A 33 -3.45 -8.52 -13.23
C VAL A 33 -4.35 -7.49 -13.89
N SER A 34 -5.59 -7.88 -14.22
CA SER A 34 -6.58 -7.00 -14.82
C SER A 34 -6.94 -5.80 -13.91
N GLY A 35 -7.19 -4.63 -14.52
CA GLY A 35 -7.62 -3.41 -13.80
C GLY A 35 -6.48 -2.46 -13.43
N ILE A 36 -5.23 -2.88 -13.61
CA ILE A 36 -4.04 -2.04 -13.45
C ILE A 36 -3.48 -1.71 -14.85
N LEU A 37 -3.57 -0.45 -15.28
CA LEU A 37 -3.17 -0.06 -16.64
C LEU A 37 -1.67 0.19 -16.78
N ALA A 38 -1.02 0.69 -15.71
CA ALA A 38 0.42 0.90 -15.64
C ALA A 38 1.01 1.78 -16.77
N GLU A 39 0.30 2.81 -17.24
CA GLU A 39 0.66 3.55 -18.48
C GLU A 39 2.09 4.11 -18.49
N CYS A 40 2.59 4.59 -17.35
CA CYS A 40 3.96 5.11 -17.24
C CYS A 40 5.01 4.06 -16.85
N GLY A 41 4.64 2.78 -16.74
CA GLY A 41 5.54 1.68 -16.36
C GLY A 41 6.11 1.76 -14.94
N GLY A 42 5.44 2.45 -14.01
CA GLY A 42 5.90 2.60 -12.62
C GLY A 42 6.74 3.85 -12.32
N ASN A 43 6.79 4.82 -13.25
CA ASN A 43 7.54 6.07 -13.09
C ASN A 43 6.76 7.19 -12.35
N ALA A 44 5.66 6.86 -11.67
CA ALA A 44 4.85 7.80 -10.87
C ALA A 44 4.27 9.02 -11.63
N MET A 45 3.88 8.86 -12.90
CA MET A 45 3.35 9.98 -13.72
C MET A 45 1.85 9.90 -14.08
N CYS A 46 1.22 8.73 -14.01
CA CYS A 46 -0.12 8.51 -14.61
C CYS A 46 -1.23 8.16 -13.61
N ALA A 47 -0.90 7.78 -12.37
CA ALA A 47 -1.85 7.28 -11.36
C ALA A 47 -2.71 6.06 -11.75
N THR A 48 -2.47 5.44 -12.92
CA THR A 48 -3.25 4.28 -13.40
C THR A 48 -2.85 2.93 -12.80
N CYS A 49 -1.99 2.97 -11.76
CA CYS A 49 -1.62 1.84 -10.91
C CYS A 49 -2.21 1.96 -9.49
N HIS A 50 -3.19 2.84 -9.29
CA HIS A 50 -3.83 3.05 -7.99
C HIS A 50 -4.50 1.78 -7.46
N VAL A 51 -4.34 1.52 -6.15
CA VAL A 51 -4.91 0.38 -5.43
C VAL A 51 -5.36 0.81 -4.03
N TYR A 52 -6.32 0.07 -3.46
CA TYR A 52 -6.67 0.17 -2.05
C TYR A 52 -5.86 -0.85 -1.26
N VAL A 53 -5.05 -0.40 -0.31
CA VAL A 53 -4.21 -1.28 0.51
C VAL A 53 -4.95 -1.67 1.78
N ASP A 54 -4.86 -2.94 2.16
CA ASP A 54 -5.24 -3.39 3.48
C ASP A 54 -4.21 -2.88 4.51
N GLU A 55 -4.58 -1.80 5.21
CA GLU A 55 -3.70 -1.16 6.22
C GLU A 55 -3.34 -2.13 7.35
N ASP A 56 -4.15 -3.17 7.59
CA ASP A 56 -3.91 -4.14 8.65
C ASP A 56 -2.60 -4.87 8.41
N ALA A 57 -2.40 -5.39 7.20
CA ALA A 57 -1.19 -6.10 6.80
C ALA A 57 0.06 -5.21 6.84
N LEU A 58 -0.07 -3.90 6.63
CA LEU A 58 1.06 -2.97 6.70
C LEU A 58 1.48 -2.62 8.12
N LEU A 59 0.53 -2.66 9.07
CA LEU A 59 0.75 -2.27 10.46
C LEU A 59 1.13 -3.44 11.37
N ASP A 60 1.04 -4.69 10.88
CA ASP A 60 1.41 -5.90 11.64
C ASP A 60 2.86 -5.91 12.14
N GLY A 61 3.75 -5.19 11.46
CA GLY A 61 5.16 -5.03 11.86
C GLY A 61 5.43 -3.90 12.87
N ALA A 62 4.41 -3.19 13.35
CA ALA A 62 4.61 -2.10 14.31
C ALA A 62 5.16 -2.65 15.63
N ALA A 63 6.23 -2.03 16.16
CA ALA A 63 6.84 -2.45 17.41
C ALA A 63 5.93 -2.23 18.63
N ALA A 64 5.22 -1.11 18.67
CA ALA A 64 4.23 -0.80 19.71
C ALA A 64 2.85 -1.39 19.38
N GLU A 65 1.98 -1.46 20.39
CA GLU A 65 0.60 -1.92 20.23
C GLU A 65 -0.12 -1.16 19.10
N ARG A 66 -0.64 -1.91 18.12
CA ARG A 66 -1.50 -1.37 17.07
C ARG A 66 -2.86 -1.00 17.64
N ARG A 67 -3.33 0.20 17.32
CA ARG A 67 -4.63 0.75 17.72
C ARG A 67 -5.47 1.06 16.49
N ALA A 68 -6.78 1.22 16.68
CA ALA A 68 -7.71 1.55 15.57
C ALA A 68 -7.33 2.84 14.82
N ASN A 69 -6.65 3.77 15.51
CA ASN A 69 -6.17 5.03 14.96
C ASN A 69 -4.69 5.01 14.53
N SER A 70 -4.03 3.85 14.49
CA SER A 70 -2.67 3.73 13.98
C SER A 70 -2.63 4.02 12.48
N ARG A 71 -1.65 4.80 12.03
CA ARG A 71 -1.37 5.09 10.60
C ARG A 71 0.14 5.16 10.39
N LEU A 72 0.59 4.79 9.18
CA LEU A 72 1.96 5.04 8.76
C LEU A 72 2.11 6.51 8.39
N SER A 73 2.87 7.27 9.18
CA SER A 73 3.00 8.73 8.99
C SER A 73 3.52 9.12 7.60
N CYS A 74 4.29 8.26 6.94
CA CYS A 74 4.76 8.48 5.57
C CYS A 74 3.63 8.54 4.51
N GLN A 75 2.45 8.00 4.84
CA GLN A 75 1.26 8.06 3.98
C GLN A 75 0.40 9.32 4.26
N ILE A 76 0.67 10.09 5.32
CA ILE A 76 -0.03 11.33 5.62
C ILE A 76 0.56 12.45 4.76
N LYS A 77 -0.23 13.03 3.85
CA LYS A 77 0.15 14.20 3.06
C LYS A 77 -0.42 15.46 3.72
N PHE A 78 0.45 16.38 4.12
CA PHE A 78 0.02 17.64 4.71
C PHE A 78 -0.69 18.51 3.66
N ALA A 79 -1.83 19.05 4.06
CA ALA A 79 -2.60 20.04 3.32
C ALA A 79 -3.13 21.10 4.32
N ALA A 80 -3.65 22.21 3.82
CA ALA A 80 -4.07 23.35 4.65
C ALA A 80 -5.18 22.99 5.65
N ASP A 81 -5.98 21.98 5.34
CA ASP A 81 -7.03 21.42 6.20
C ASP A 81 -6.48 20.56 7.37
N LEU A 82 -5.19 20.24 7.36
CA LEU A 82 -4.49 19.53 8.44
C LEU A 82 -3.68 20.48 9.34
N ASP A 83 -3.87 21.81 9.24
CA ASP A 83 -3.25 22.75 10.18
C ASP A 83 -3.70 22.44 11.62
N GLY A 84 -2.72 22.31 12.52
CA GLY A 84 -2.96 21.89 13.90
C GLY A 84 -3.18 20.38 14.14
N LEU A 85 -2.92 19.51 13.16
CA LEU A 85 -3.05 18.06 13.31
C LEU A 85 -2.23 17.52 14.51
N LEU A 86 -2.91 16.86 15.45
CA LEU A 86 -2.29 16.21 16.61
C LEU A 86 -1.98 14.74 16.31
N LEU A 87 -0.69 14.38 16.31
CA LEU A 87 -0.21 13.01 16.20
C LEU A 87 0.37 12.53 17.53
N ARG A 88 -0.10 11.38 18.02
CA ARG A 88 0.45 10.75 19.24
C ARG A 88 1.46 9.69 18.83
N LEU A 89 2.69 9.84 19.28
CA LEU A 89 3.74 8.86 19.04
C LEU A 89 3.54 7.64 19.95
N PRO A 90 3.86 6.42 19.48
CA PRO A 90 3.96 5.25 20.35
C PRO A 90 5.18 5.35 21.29
N ASP A 91 5.28 4.42 22.24
CA ASP A 91 6.41 4.29 23.17
C ASP A 91 7.68 3.72 22.52
N ARG A 92 7.56 2.99 21.41
CA ARG A 92 8.69 2.45 20.63
C ARG A 92 8.38 2.31 19.13
N GLN A 93 9.44 2.29 18.31
CA GLN A 93 9.37 2.10 16.84
C GLN A 93 10.18 0.90 16.34
N THR A 94 10.93 0.24 17.23
CA THR A 94 11.76 -0.96 16.99
C THR A 94 11.72 -1.85 18.22
#